data_AF-A0A8W8M653-F1
#
_entry.id   AF-A0A8W8M653-F1
#
_cell.length_a   1.000
_cell.length_b   1.000
_cell.length_c   1.000
_cell.angle_alpha   90.00
_cell.angle_beta   90.00
_cell.angle_gamma   90.00
#
_symmetry.space_group_name_H-M   'P 1'
#
loop_
_entity.id
_entity.type
_entity.pdbx_description
1 polymer ?
#
loop_
_entity_poly.entity_id
_entity_poly.type
_entity_poly.pdbx_seq_one_letter_code
_entity_poly.pdbx_strand_id
1 'polypeptide(L)'
;FHFGNDLEHGSEHSMDGKFFPIELHMVHYNAKYGDAKNASKYMDGTVALSILFEIGHNGPGEVDTFIQNYVPKVRNPSHEGVQALIDLSGVLPYNREFYTYYGTKTTPPCEFNTRWIILKQHRTITRKSHRLLFLLLNKHGERISRYGNFRPVQDNSCRLIEANF
;
A
#
# COMPACT_ATOMS: atom_id res chain seq x y z
N PHE A 1 2.41 2.12 2.78
CA PHE A 1 1.27 1.46 3.44
C PHE A 1 0.16 2.47 3.63
N HIS A 2 -1.07 2.08 3.35
CA HIS A 2 -2.29 2.77 3.75
C HIS A 2 -2.96 1.94 4.85
N PHE A 3 -3.46 2.60 5.89
CA PHE A 3 -4.09 1.98 7.04
C PHE A 3 -5.11 2.93 7.68
N GLY A 4 -6.08 2.37 8.40
CA GLY A 4 -7.14 3.12 9.06
C GLY A 4 -6.97 3.22 10.57
N ASN A 5 -8.11 3.27 11.27
CA ASN A 5 -8.19 3.46 12.71
C ASN A 5 -8.75 2.23 13.46
N ASP A 6 -9.18 1.22 12.72
CA ASP A 6 -9.76 -0.03 13.23
C ASP A 6 -9.05 -1.25 12.60
N LEU A 7 -9.54 -2.46 12.89
CA LEU A 7 -8.95 -3.71 12.41
C LEU A 7 -9.65 -4.28 11.17
N GLU A 8 -10.38 -3.47 10.42
CA GLU A 8 -11.21 -3.91 9.29
C GLU A 8 -11.04 -3.00 8.06
N HIS A 9 -10.81 -1.71 8.26
CA HIS A 9 -10.74 -0.67 7.23
C HIS A 9 -9.38 0.03 7.23
N GLY A 10 -8.86 0.30 6.04
CA GLY A 10 -7.56 0.97 5.86
C GLY A 10 -6.94 0.82 4.48
N SER A 11 -7.41 -0.14 3.68
CA SER A 11 -7.11 -0.24 2.26
C SER A 11 -7.82 0.84 1.46
N GLU A 12 -7.20 1.23 0.35
CA GLU A 12 -7.79 2.15 -0.62
C GLU A 12 -8.63 1.38 -1.64
N HIS A 13 -8.16 0.20 -2.03
CA HIS A 13 -8.93 -0.74 -2.83
C HIS A 13 -9.85 -1.59 -1.96
N SER A 14 -11.01 -1.92 -2.51
CA SER A 14 -11.92 -2.94 -1.99
C SER A 14 -12.06 -4.09 -3.00
N MET A 15 -12.28 -5.31 -2.52
CA MET A 15 -12.68 -6.45 -3.35
C MET A 15 -14.10 -6.86 -2.97
N ASP A 16 -15.02 -6.86 -3.95
CA ASP A 16 -16.45 -7.19 -3.73
C ASP A 16 -17.08 -6.38 -2.58
N GLY A 17 -16.70 -5.11 -2.46
CA GLY A 17 -17.15 -4.19 -1.40
C GLY A 17 -16.47 -4.40 -0.04
N LYS A 18 -15.61 -5.40 0.11
CA LYS A 18 -14.82 -5.64 1.32
C LYS A 18 -13.55 -4.80 1.33
N PHE A 19 -13.33 -4.08 2.42
CA PHE A 19 -12.07 -3.40 2.72
C PHE A 19 -11.16 -4.24 3.62
N PHE A 20 -9.91 -3.83 3.71
CA PHE A 20 -8.86 -4.52 4.45
C PHE A 20 -8.15 -3.55 5.41
N PRO A 21 -7.62 -4.03 6.54
CA PRO A 21 -6.90 -3.20 7.52
C PRO A 21 -5.72 -2.40 6.95
N ILE A 22 -4.98 -3.00 6.01
CA ILE A 22 -3.77 -2.40 5.43
C ILE A 22 -3.69 -2.71 3.95
N GLU A 23 -3.18 -1.75 3.20
CA GLU A 23 -2.72 -1.93 1.83
C GLU A 23 -1.26 -1.52 1.66
N LEU A 24 -0.44 -2.40 1.09
CA LEU A 24 0.94 -2.11 0.70
C LEU A 24 0.97 -1.77 -0.79
N HIS A 25 1.60 -0.66 -1.15
CA HIS A 25 1.97 -0.36 -2.53
C HIS A 25 3.48 -0.47 -2.72
N MET A 26 3.88 -1.24 -3.73
CA MET A 26 5.23 -1.21 -4.30
C MET A 26 5.16 -0.45 -5.62
N VAL A 27 5.70 0.77 -5.62
CA VAL A 27 5.62 1.70 -6.75
C VAL A 27 6.89 1.61 -7.57
N HIS A 28 6.73 1.31 -8.86
CA HIS A 28 7.79 1.19 -9.84
C HIS A 28 7.63 2.27 -10.91
N TYR A 29 8.74 2.69 -11.50
CA TYR A 29 8.74 3.57 -12.66
C TYR A 29 9.45 2.89 -13.83
N ASN A 30 9.05 3.25 -15.05
CA ASN A 30 9.66 2.73 -16.26
C ASN A 30 11.03 3.39 -16.49
N ALA A 31 12.09 2.58 -16.40
CA ALA A 31 13.48 3.03 -16.47
C ALA A 31 13.84 3.75 -17.79
N LYS A 32 13.08 3.54 -18.88
CA LYS A 32 13.28 4.24 -20.15
C LYS A 32 13.15 5.76 -20.03
N TYR A 33 12.51 6.25 -18.96
CA TYR A 33 12.34 7.67 -18.67
C TYR A 33 13.37 8.24 -17.69
N GLY A 34 14.37 7.44 -17.29
CA GLY A 34 15.48 7.85 -16.42
C GLY A 34 15.13 7.93 -14.94
N ASP A 35 14.04 8.61 -14.58
CA ASP A 35 13.60 8.78 -13.20
C ASP A 35 12.08 8.79 -13.04
N ALA A 36 11.60 8.64 -11.80
CA ALA A 36 10.19 8.58 -11.47
C ALA A 36 9.42 9.87 -11.81
N LYS A 37 10.06 11.04 -11.70
CA LYS A 37 9.44 12.33 -12.00
C LYS A 37 9.18 12.46 -13.50
N ASN A 38 10.10 12.03 -14.34
CA ASN A 38 9.93 12.02 -15.77
C ASN A 38 8.97 10.93 -16.23
N ALA A 39 9.07 9.73 -15.65
CA ALA A 39 8.15 8.63 -15.94
C ALA A 39 6.69 9.02 -15.65
N SER A 40 6.45 9.78 -14.58
CA SER A 40 5.11 10.26 -14.21
C SER A 40 4.40 11.16 -15.24
N LYS A 41 5.04 11.52 -16.34
CA LYS A 41 4.43 12.27 -17.44
C LYS A 41 3.84 11.37 -18.54
N TYR A 42 4.06 10.06 -18.47
CA TYR A 42 3.72 9.12 -19.53
C TYR A 42 2.80 8.00 -19.04
N MET A 43 1.90 7.54 -19.90
CA MET A 43 0.88 6.52 -19.57
C MET A 43 1.44 5.18 -19.10
N ASP A 44 2.61 4.77 -19.59
CA ASP A 44 3.29 3.53 -19.19
C ASP A 44 4.50 3.81 -18.25
N GLY A 45 4.48 4.97 -17.60
CA GLY A 45 5.56 5.43 -16.76
C GLY A 45 5.53 4.88 -15.34
N THR A 46 4.36 4.59 -14.78
CA THR A 46 4.21 4.12 -13.39
C THR A 46 3.42 2.82 -13.32
N VAL A 47 3.95 1.86 -12.56
CA VAL A 47 3.23 0.64 -12.17
C VAL A 47 3.22 0.53 -10.66
N ALA A 48 2.04 0.36 -10.07
CA ALA A 48 1.89 0.12 -8.64
C ALA A 48 1.36 -1.29 -8.40
N LEU A 49 2.15 -2.11 -7.70
CA LEU A 49 1.74 -3.42 -7.21
C LEU A 49 1.14 -3.26 -5.81
N SER A 50 -0.11 -3.66 -5.65
CA SER A 50 -0.88 -3.58 -4.41
C SER A 50 -1.07 -4.96 -3.78
N ILE A 51 -0.90 -5.03 -2.47
CA ILE A 51 -1.19 -6.20 -1.63
C ILE A 51 -2.09 -5.77 -0.48
N LEU A 52 -3.23 -6.44 -0.35
CA LEU A 52 -4.18 -6.27 0.74
C LEU A 52 -3.84 -7.22 1.90
N PHE A 53 -3.98 -6.74 3.13
CA PHE A 53 -3.66 -7.51 4.34
C PHE A 53 -4.86 -7.64 5.26
N GLU A 54 -5.13 -8.85 5.72
CA GLU A 54 -6.06 -9.14 6.82
C GLU A 54 -5.32 -9.26 8.16
N ILE A 55 -6.04 -9.05 9.28
CA ILE A 55 -5.50 -9.41 10.59
C ILE A 55 -5.47 -10.93 10.71
N GLY A 56 -4.28 -11.48 10.94
CA GLY A 56 -4.09 -12.93 11.12
C GLY A 56 -3.25 -13.28 12.34
N HIS A 57 -3.23 -14.57 12.65
CA HIS A 57 -2.51 -15.15 13.80
C HIS A 57 -1.23 -15.92 13.41
N ASN A 58 -0.97 -16.12 12.13
CA ASN A 58 0.13 -16.95 11.61
C ASN A 58 1.49 -16.22 11.57
N GLY A 59 1.66 -15.14 12.34
CA GLY A 59 2.84 -14.28 12.29
C GLY A 59 3.86 -14.52 13.41
N PRO A 60 4.99 -13.76 13.40
CA PRO A 60 5.30 -12.65 12.49
C PRO A 60 5.82 -13.13 11.12
N GLY A 61 5.29 -12.56 10.04
CA GLY A 61 5.89 -12.64 8.70
C GLY A 61 6.89 -11.52 8.41
N GLU A 62 7.35 -11.42 7.16
CA GLU A 62 8.36 -10.41 6.77
C GLU A 62 7.89 -8.97 7.00
N VAL A 63 6.64 -8.66 6.63
CA VAL A 63 6.04 -7.33 6.84
C VAL A 63 5.85 -7.03 8.33
N ASP A 64 5.52 -8.03 9.15
CA ASP A 64 5.45 -7.86 10.60
C ASP A 64 6.81 -7.48 11.17
N THR A 65 7.85 -8.20 10.79
CA THR A 65 9.23 -7.95 11.22
C THR A 65 9.68 -6.56 10.81
N PHE A 66 9.41 -6.15 9.56
CA PHE A 66 9.69 -4.80 9.08
C PHE A 66 9.00 -3.74 9.95
N ILE A 67 7.69 -3.85 10.14
CA ILE A 67 6.93 -2.87 10.92
C ILE A 67 7.41 -2.81 12.37
N GLN A 68 7.64 -3.97 13.01
CA GLN A 68 8.11 -4.05 14.39
C GLN A 68 9.50 -3.44 14.59
N ASN A 69 10.40 -3.59 13.62
CA ASN A 69 11.78 -3.11 13.72
C ASN A 69 11.94 -1.62 13.38
N TYR A 70 11.11 -1.08 12.48
CA TYR A 70 11.37 0.23 11.88
C TYR A 70 10.33 1.29 12.25
N VAL A 71 9.03 0.96 12.36
CA VAL A 71 8.01 1.96 12.70
C VAL A 71 8.27 2.69 14.03
N PRO A 72 8.73 2.00 15.11
CA PRO A 72 9.10 2.70 16.35
C PRO A 72 10.21 3.74 16.19
N LYS A 73 11.06 3.64 15.16
CA LYS A 73 12.18 4.55 14.90
C LYS A 73 11.77 5.77 14.09
N VAL A 74 10.66 5.72 13.35
CA VAL A 74 10.21 6.79 12.43
C VAL A 74 8.83 7.35 12.79
N ARG A 75 8.51 7.40 14.09
CA ARG A 75 7.20 7.89 14.57
C ARG A 75 6.89 9.33 14.19
N ASN A 76 7.91 10.19 14.21
CA ASN A 76 7.77 11.61 13.88
C ASN A 76 8.18 11.85 12.43
N PRO A 77 7.47 12.72 11.70
CA PRO A 77 7.84 13.07 10.32
C PRO A 77 9.16 13.84 10.22
N SER A 78 9.68 14.36 11.34
CA SER A 78 10.99 14.99 11.43
C SER A 78 12.14 13.99 11.64
N HIS A 79 11.85 12.72 11.92
CA HIS A 79 12.91 11.71 12.00
C HIS A 79 13.47 11.44 10.61
N GLU A 80 14.78 11.22 10.53
CA GLU A 80 15.41 10.73 9.31
C GLU A 80 14.81 9.38 8.91
N GLY A 81 14.58 9.20 7.61
CA GLY A 81 14.08 7.94 7.08
C GLY A 81 15.07 6.81 7.36
N VAL A 82 14.55 5.62 7.66
CA VAL A 82 15.39 4.43 7.81
C VAL A 82 15.41 3.66 6.51
N GLN A 83 16.61 3.39 5.99
CA GLN A 83 16.78 2.43 4.92
C GLN A 83 16.75 1.02 5.51
N ALA A 84 15.91 0.17 4.95
CA ALA A 84 15.69 -1.18 5.39
C ALA A 84 15.66 -2.13 4.20
N LEU A 85 16.25 -3.31 4.37
CA LEU A 85 16.10 -4.41 3.42
C LEU A 85 14.85 -5.20 3.80
N ILE A 86 14.12 -5.65 2.79
CA ILE A 86 12.92 -6.49 2.95
C ILE A 86 12.99 -7.63 1.94
N ASP A 87 12.79 -8.86 2.40
CA ASP A 87 12.76 -10.03 1.53
C ASP A 87 11.39 -10.13 0.84
N LEU A 88 11.34 -9.76 -0.45
CA LEU A 88 10.12 -9.80 -1.22
C LEU A 88 9.50 -11.20 -1.33
N SER A 89 10.29 -12.28 -1.17
CA SER A 89 9.75 -13.64 -1.16
C SER A 89 8.84 -13.89 0.05
N GLY A 90 9.13 -13.24 1.19
CA GLY A 90 8.31 -13.26 2.40
C GLY A 90 7.13 -12.28 2.38
N VAL A 91 7.15 -11.30 1.48
CA VAL A 91 6.07 -10.31 1.30
C VAL A 91 5.03 -10.82 0.30
N LEU A 92 5.49 -11.28 -0.85
CA LEU A 92 4.66 -11.66 -1.98
C LEU A 92 3.95 -13.00 -1.71
N PRO A 93 2.65 -13.17 -2.07
CA PRO A 93 1.94 -14.46 -1.96
C PRO A 93 2.58 -15.56 -2.82
N TYR A 94 2.10 -16.81 -2.80
CA TYR A 94 2.57 -17.81 -3.78
C TYR A 94 1.83 -17.65 -5.10
N ASN A 95 0.50 -17.54 -5.05
CA ASN A 95 -0.32 -17.28 -6.22
C ASN A 95 -0.10 -15.83 -6.71
N ARG A 96 0.02 -15.67 -8.04
CA ARG A 96 0.24 -14.41 -8.76
C ARG A 96 -0.99 -13.97 -9.55
N GLU A 97 -2.16 -14.51 -9.24
CA GLU A 97 -3.43 -13.98 -9.73
C GLU A 97 -3.62 -12.52 -9.30
N PHE A 98 -3.98 -11.66 -10.24
CA PHE A 98 -4.16 -10.23 -10.00
C PHE A 98 -5.24 -9.63 -10.90
N TYR A 99 -5.74 -8.49 -10.44
CA TYR A 99 -6.50 -7.56 -11.26
C TYR A 99 -5.62 -6.41 -11.73
N THR A 100 -5.86 -5.87 -12.92
CA THR A 100 -5.12 -4.70 -13.42
C THR A 100 -6.05 -3.70 -14.10
N TYR A 101 -5.73 -2.42 -13.93
CA TYR A 101 -6.43 -1.31 -14.58
C TYR A 101 -5.53 -0.07 -14.63
N TYR A 102 -5.88 0.89 -15.48
CA TYR A 102 -5.25 2.22 -15.50
C TYR A 102 -6.00 3.20 -14.60
N GLY A 103 -5.29 3.85 -13.70
CA GLY A 103 -5.85 4.83 -12.77
C GLY A 103 -4.86 5.95 -12.45
N THR A 104 -5.11 6.61 -11.32
CA THR A 104 -4.23 7.67 -10.80
C THR A 104 -3.35 7.15 -9.67
N LYS A 105 -2.34 7.93 -9.27
CA LYS A 105 -1.81 7.84 -7.90
C LYS A 105 -2.93 8.14 -6.89
N THR A 106 -2.86 7.54 -5.71
CA THR A 106 -3.85 7.77 -4.63
C THR A 106 -3.49 8.95 -3.73
N THR A 107 -2.28 9.50 -3.89
CA THR A 107 -1.80 10.68 -3.20
C THR A 107 -1.63 11.87 -4.17
N PRO A 108 -1.85 13.12 -3.70
CA PRO A 108 -1.58 14.31 -4.50
C PRO A 108 -0.16 14.31 -5.09
N PRO A 109 0.03 14.74 -6.36
CA PRO A 109 -0.94 15.42 -7.23
C PRO A 109 -1.88 14.50 -8.03
N CYS A 110 -2.03 13.22 -7.66
CA CYS A 110 -2.99 12.29 -8.27
C CYS A 110 -2.80 12.13 -9.79
N GLU A 111 -1.55 12.06 -10.26
CA GLU A 111 -1.22 11.90 -11.69
C GLU A 111 -1.96 10.71 -12.31
N PHE A 112 -2.58 10.96 -13.48
CA PHE A 112 -3.33 9.98 -14.26
C PHE A 112 -2.38 9.26 -15.23
N ASN A 113 -1.79 8.16 -14.77
CA ASN A 113 -0.91 7.28 -15.55
C ASN A 113 -0.34 6.10 -14.73
N THR A 114 -1.03 5.68 -13.68
CA THR A 114 -0.58 4.53 -12.89
C THR A 114 -1.30 3.30 -13.38
N ARG A 115 -0.56 2.32 -13.90
CA ARG A 115 -1.09 0.97 -14.07
C ARG A 115 -1.06 0.27 -12.71
N TRP A 116 -2.24 -0.08 -12.22
CA TRP A 116 -2.39 -0.82 -10.98
C TRP A 116 -2.35 -2.32 -11.25
N ILE A 117 -1.68 -3.05 -10.37
CA ILE A 117 -1.70 -4.51 -10.28
C ILE A 117 -2.11 -4.83 -8.85
N ILE A 118 -3.29 -5.40 -8.63
CA ILE A 118 -3.80 -5.72 -7.30
C ILE A 118 -3.80 -7.24 -7.15
N LEU A 119 -2.96 -7.78 -6.26
CA LEU A 119 -2.91 -9.22 -6.03
C LEU A 119 -4.22 -9.70 -5.39
N LYS A 120 -4.81 -10.74 -5.99
CA LYS A 120 -6.05 -11.38 -5.49
C LYS A 120 -5.81 -12.13 -4.19
N GLN A 121 -4.66 -12.79 -4.04
CA GLN A 121 -4.31 -13.46 -2.79
C GLN A 121 -3.84 -12.45 -1.75
N HIS A 122 -4.66 -12.24 -0.72
CA HIS A 122 -4.33 -11.39 0.42
C HIS A 122 -3.21 -12.00 1.28
N ARG A 123 -2.53 -11.14 2.05
CA ARG A 123 -1.56 -11.55 3.07
C ARG A 123 -2.14 -11.30 4.46
N THR A 124 -1.47 -11.82 5.48
CA THR A 124 -1.87 -11.57 6.88
C THR A 124 -0.82 -10.73 7.58
N ILE A 125 -1.27 -9.87 8.48
CA ILE A 125 -0.42 -9.15 9.42
C ILE A 125 -0.92 -9.39 10.85
N THR A 126 -0.02 -9.44 11.82
CA THR A 126 -0.42 -9.56 13.23
C THR A 126 -1.08 -8.28 13.74
N ARG A 127 -2.02 -8.43 14.67
CA ARG A 127 -2.63 -7.30 15.39
C ARG A 127 -1.58 -6.40 16.07
N LYS A 128 -0.48 -6.99 16.54
CA LYS A 128 0.64 -6.27 17.17
C LYS A 128 1.29 -5.32 16.18
N SER A 129 1.69 -5.81 15.01
CA SER A 129 2.33 -4.99 13.98
C SER A 129 1.38 -3.93 13.45
N HIS A 130 0.11 -4.27 13.18
CA HIS A 130 -0.87 -3.29 12.74
C HIS A 130 -1.02 -2.12 13.73
N ARG A 131 -1.10 -2.41 15.04
CA ARG A 131 -1.18 -1.37 16.07
C ARG A 131 0.06 -0.49 16.18
N LEU A 132 1.22 -0.92 15.70
CA LEU A 132 2.41 -0.05 15.68
C LEU A 132 2.27 1.09 14.67
N LEU A 133 1.53 0.89 13.57
CA LEU A 133 1.26 1.96 12.60
C LEU A 133 0.49 3.12 13.22
N PHE A 134 -0.32 2.86 14.26
CA PHE A 134 -1.10 3.87 14.96
C PHE A 134 -0.24 4.84 15.79
N LEU A 135 1.06 4.56 15.93
CA LEU A 135 2.02 5.41 16.62
C LEU A 135 2.63 6.46 15.68
N LEU A 136 2.42 6.37 14.37
CA LEU A 136 2.91 7.34 13.40
C LEU A 136 2.15 8.66 13.54
N LEU A 137 2.91 9.77 13.54
CA LEU A 137 2.37 11.13 13.65
C LEU A 137 2.45 11.87 12.32
N ASN A 138 1.49 12.76 12.09
CA ASN A 138 1.52 13.72 10.99
C ASN A 138 2.43 14.92 11.34
N LYS A 139 2.59 15.86 10.39
CA LYS A 139 3.40 17.09 10.57
C LYS A 139 2.90 18.03 11.68
N HIS A 140 1.70 17.80 12.19
CA HIS A 140 1.09 18.56 13.29
C HIS A 140 1.18 17.82 14.64
N GLY A 141 1.87 16.67 14.70
CA GLY A 141 2.01 15.87 15.92
C GLY A 141 0.78 15.01 16.26
N GLU A 142 -0.20 14.89 15.36
CA GLU A 142 -1.39 14.08 15.58
C GLU A 142 -1.20 12.67 15.02
N ARG A 143 -1.84 11.67 15.65
CA ARG A 143 -1.80 10.29 15.13
C ARG A 143 -2.46 10.22 13.77
N ILE A 144 -1.76 9.66 12.79
CA ILE A 144 -2.30 9.41 11.44
C ILE A 144 -3.53 8.50 11.53
N SER A 145 -3.51 7.50 12.42
CA SER A 145 -4.63 6.60 12.68
C SER A 145 -5.87 7.29 13.27
N ARG A 146 -5.87 8.58 13.57
CA ARG A 146 -7.10 9.28 13.95
C ARG A 146 -8.11 9.29 12.79
N TYR A 147 -7.61 9.45 11.56
CA TYR A 147 -8.41 9.52 10.34
C TYR A 147 -8.03 8.44 9.32
N GLY A 148 -6.86 7.81 9.48
CA GLY A 148 -6.26 6.96 8.47
C GLY A 148 -5.51 7.77 7.42
N ASN A 149 -4.74 7.08 6.57
CA ASN A 149 -4.04 7.68 5.43
C ASN A 149 -4.47 7.06 4.09
N PHE A 150 -5.71 6.59 4.01
CA PHE A 150 -6.29 5.97 2.81
C PHE A 150 -7.24 6.94 2.10
N ARG A 151 -7.25 6.92 0.77
CA ARG A 151 -8.20 7.61 -0.09
C ARG A 151 -9.44 6.74 -0.28
N PRO A 152 -10.67 7.28 -0.18
CA PRO A 152 -11.89 6.55 -0.50
C PRO A 152 -11.92 6.04 -1.94
N VAL A 153 -12.65 4.96 -2.20
CA VAL A 153 -12.93 4.47 -3.57
C VAL A 153 -13.54 5.59 -4.41
N GLN A 154 -13.03 5.74 -5.63
CA GLN A 154 -13.47 6.75 -6.59
C GLN A 154 -14.41 6.11 -7.63
N ASP A 155 -15.18 6.94 -8.32
CA ASP A 155 -16.05 6.51 -9.42
C ASP A 155 -15.25 5.71 -10.47
N ASN A 156 -15.77 4.54 -10.87
CA ASN A 156 -15.09 3.66 -11.81
C ASN A 156 -15.06 4.22 -13.25
N SER A 157 -15.94 5.17 -13.58
CA SER A 157 -16.02 5.88 -14.87
C SER A 157 -15.95 4.94 -16.08
N CYS A 158 -16.61 3.79 -15.97
CA CYS A 158 -16.60 2.70 -16.96
C CYS A 158 -15.22 2.16 -17.35
N ARG A 159 -14.20 2.30 -16.48
CA ARG A 159 -12.89 1.68 -16.69
C ARG A 159 -13.01 0.16 -16.65
N LEU A 160 -12.33 -0.49 -17.60
CA LEU A 160 -12.18 -1.93 -17.64
C LEU A 160 -11.16 -2.36 -16.57
N ILE A 161 -11.56 -3.34 -15.75
CA ILE A 161 -10.67 -4.06 -14.84
C ILE A 161 -10.44 -5.43 -15.45
N GLU A 162 -9.19 -5.75 -15.74
CA GLU A 162 -8.79 -7.02 -16.32
C GLU A 162 -8.29 -7.97 -15.23
N ALA A 163 -8.41 -9.27 -15.45
CA ALA A 163 -7.86 -10.33 -14.61
C ALA A 163 -6.95 -11.24 -15.43
N ASN A 164 -5.95 -11.85 -14.80
CA ASN A 164 -5.05 -12.80 -15.47
C ASN A 164 -5.43 -14.28 -15.26
N PHE A 165 -6.68 -14.57 -14.90
CA PHE A 165 -7.21 -15.90 -14.61
C PHE A 165 -8.64 -16.06 -15.11
#